data_AF-A0A524L142-F1
#
_entry.id   AF-A0A524L142-F1
#
_cell.length_a   1.000
_cell.length_b   1.000
_cell.length_c   1.000
_cell.angle_alpha   90.00
_cell.angle_beta   90.00
_cell.angle_gamma   90.00
#
_symmetry.space_group_name_H-M   'P 1'
#
loop_
_entity.id
_entity.type
_entity.pdbx_description
1 polymer ?
#
loop_
_entity_poly.entity_id
_entity_poly.type
_entity_poly.pdbx_seq_one_letter_code
_entity_poly.pdbx_strand_id
1 'polypeptide(L)'
;MDTPEEILLVKGMKSEYYYGTETYGGIQEYITVGTGGKINLNTASDGVLMSMTELFSQDVIDSIKDCRPFEQANYECIKGVDFNDTSDEMAWIKTVLDIKSSRFSIDVNGSMPSGAQLNIKAFLQRINNKARIVYYKIY
;
A
#
# COMPACT_ATOMS: atom_id res chain seq x y z
N MET A 1 8.09 12.66 -4.95
CA MET A 1 8.01 12.52 -3.49
C MET A 1 8.94 11.40 -3.10
N ASP A 2 9.88 11.68 -2.20
CA ASP A 2 10.89 10.71 -1.75
C ASP A 2 10.45 10.00 -0.47
N THR A 3 9.64 10.68 0.34
CA THR A 3 8.99 10.13 1.54
C THR A 3 7.47 10.41 1.54
N PRO A 4 6.63 9.55 2.13
CA PRO A 4 5.21 9.84 2.28
C PRO A 4 4.93 11.10 3.10
N GLU A 5 5.80 11.43 4.07
CA GLU A 5 5.70 12.60 4.94
C GLU A 5 5.74 13.94 4.17
N GLU A 6 6.31 13.97 2.96
CA GLU A 6 6.29 15.18 2.10
C GLU A 6 4.88 15.67 1.76
N ILE A 7 3.84 14.83 1.94
CA ILE A 7 2.45 15.25 1.75
C ILE A 7 2.06 16.38 2.72
N LEU A 8 2.74 16.49 3.87
CA LEU A 8 2.55 17.58 4.84
C LEU A 8 2.90 18.96 4.26
N LEU A 9 3.64 19.01 3.15
CA LEU A 9 4.00 20.25 2.46
C LEU A 9 2.92 20.71 1.45
N VAL A 10 1.92 19.86 1.19
CA VAL A 10 0.81 20.19 0.28
C VAL A 10 -0.14 21.16 0.97
N LYS A 11 -0.51 22.24 0.27
CA LYS A 11 -1.43 23.26 0.79
C LYS A 11 -2.74 22.62 1.24
N GLY A 12 -3.10 22.82 2.51
CA GLY A 12 -4.31 22.28 3.12
C GLY A 12 -4.12 20.95 3.85
N MET A 13 -2.97 20.29 3.70
CA MET A 13 -2.62 19.13 4.52
C MET A 13 -2.27 19.57 5.94
N LYS A 14 -2.72 18.79 6.93
CA LYS A 14 -2.43 19.00 8.35
C LYS A 14 -1.83 17.73 8.94
N SER A 15 -0.98 17.90 9.97
CA SER A 15 -0.39 16.79 10.71
C SER A 15 -1.44 15.81 11.25
N GLU A 16 -2.60 16.31 11.70
CA GLU A 16 -3.70 15.48 12.20
C GLU A 16 -4.34 14.58 11.13
N TYR A 17 -4.29 14.94 9.85
CA TYR A 17 -4.80 14.09 8.76
C TYR A 17 -3.80 12.99 8.41
N TYR A 18 -2.50 13.31 8.49
CA TYR A 18 -1.44 12.35 8.17
C TYR A 18 -1.19 11.36 9.32
N TYR A 19 -0.94 11.86 10.53
CA TYR A 19 -0.64 11.04 11.70
C TYR A 19 -1.89 10.52 12.42
N GLY A 20 -3.02 11.21 12.27
CA GLY A 20 -4.23 10.94 13.03
C GLY A 20 -4.28 11.74 14.32
N THR A 21 -5.30 11.45 15.11
CA THR A 21 -5.56 12.01 16.45
C THR A 21 -5.98 10.88 17.39
N GLU A 22 -6.34 11.22 18.63
CA GLU A 22 -6.93 10.25 19.56
C GLU A 22 -8.31 9.74 19.11
N THR A 23 -9.01 10.47 18.23
CA THR A 23 -10.39 10.15 17.81
C THR A 23 -10.47 9.49 16.44
N TYR A 24 -9.45 9.65 15.58
CA TYR A 24 -9.41 9.01 14.27
C TYR A 24 -7.98 8.74 13.79
N GLY A 25 -7.80 7.65 13.05
CA GLY A 25 -6.52 7.27 12.45
C GLY A 25 -6.13 8.15 11.26
N GLY A 26 -4.82 8.41 11.11
CA GLY A 26 -4.29 9.18 9.99
C GLY A 26 -4.07 8.34 8.73
N ILE A 27 -3.85 9.03 7.60
CA ILE A 27 -3.62 8.36 6.30
C ILE A 27 -2.23 7.72 6.16
N GLN A 28 -1.31 7.93 7.11
CA GLN A 28 0.07 7.42 7.04
C GLN A 28 0.16 5.90 6.81
N GLU A 29 -0.83 5.14 7.26
CA GLU A 29 -0.87 3.67 7.11
C GLU A 29 -1.38 3.23 5.73
N TYR A 30 -1.97 4.12 4.96
CA TYR A 30 -2.65 3.83 3.69
C TYR A 30 -1.90 4.36 2.47
N ILE A 31 -0.86 5.16 2.67
CA ILE A 31 -0.11 5.80 1.58
C ILE A 31 1.36 5.37 1.55
N THR A 32 1.94 5.38 0.36
CA THR A 32 3.35 5.10 0.14
C THR A 32 3.86 5.82 -1.10
N VAL A 33 5.17 5.77 -1.35
CA VAL A 33 5.82 6.42 -2.50
C VAL A 33 6.71 5.42 -3.26
N GLY A 34 7.00 5.74 -4.52
CA GLY A 34 7.96 4.97 -5.32
C GLY A 34 7.44 3.64 -5.88
N THR A 35 6.13 3.39 -5.86
CA THR A 35 5.49 2.21 -6.49
C THR A 35 5.19 2.40 -7.98
N GLY A 36 5.39 3.60 -8.53
CA GLY A 36 4.98 3.94 -9.90
C GLY A 36 3.46 4.04 -10.06
N GLY A 37 2.74 4.33 -8.97
CA GLY A 37 1.28 4.42 -8.97
C GLY A 37 0.59 3.06 -9.00
N LYS A 38 1.31 1.97 -8.70
CA LYS A 38 0.76 0.61 -8.65
C LYS A 38 0.31 0.24 -7.24
N ILE A 39 -0.76 -0.54 -7.15
CA ILE A 39 -1.33 -1.07 -5.92
C ILE A 39 -1.31 -2.59 -5.99
N ASN A 40 -0.68 -3.23 -5.00
CA ASN A 40 -0.57 -4.69 -4.97
C ASN A 40 -1.84 -5.33 -4.40
N LEU A 41 -2.61 -6.02 -5.25
CA LEU A 41 -3.87 -6.66 -4.90
C LEU A 41 -3.73 -7.73 -3.82
N ASN A 42 -2.54 -8.35 -3.68
CA ASN A 42 -2.27 -9.36 -2.66
C ASN A 42 -2.08 -8.78 -1.25
N THR A 43 -1.72 -7.50 -1.14
CA THR A 43 -1.32 -6.88 0.15
C THR A 43 -2.05 -5.59 0.48
N ALA A 44 -2.78 -5.00 -0.46
CA ALA A 44 -3.56 -3.79 -0.21
C ALA A 44 -4.65 -4.04 0.83
N SER A 45 -4.84 -3.09 1.74
CA SER A 45 -5.94 -3.13 2.70
C SER A 45 -7.27 -2.81 2.04
N ASP A 46 -8.35 -3.23 2.70
CA ASP A 46 -9.73 -3.02 2.25
C ASP A 46 -9.98 -1.53 1.98
N GLY A 47 -9.56 -0.63 2.89
CA GLY A 47 -9.69 0.82 2.71
C GLY A 47 -8.93 1.40 1.51
N VAL A 48 -7.75 0.86 1.17
CA VAL A 48 -7.05 1.26 -0.06
C VAL A 48 -7.86 0.84 -1.27
N LEU A 49 -8.31 -0.41 -1.34
CA LEU A 49 -9.05 -0.91 -2.49
C LEU A 49 -10.40 -0.20 -2.69
N MET A 50 -11.15 0.02 -1.61
CA MET A 50 -12.44 0.73 -1.66
C MET A 50 -12.30 2.21 -2.01
N SER A 51 -11.16 2.84 -1.71
CA SER A 51 -10.91 4.24 -2.08
C SER A 51 -10.49 4.42 -3.55
N MET A 52 -10.17 3.34 -4.27
CA MET A 52 -9.77 3.43 -5.68
C MET A 52 -10.94 3.69 -6.62
N THR A 53 -12.12 3.09 -6.34
CA THR A 53 -13.28 3.09 -7.24
C THR A 53 -14.54 2.72 -6.46
N GLU A 54 -15.68 3.28 -6.86
CA GLU A 54 -16.99 2.93 -6.30
C GLU A 54 -17.43 1.50 -6.69
N LEU A 55 -16.81 0.89 -7.72
CA LEU A 55 -17.08 -0.48 -8.13
C LEU A 55 -16.62 -1.51 -7.09
N PHE A 56 -15.67 -1.16 -6.23
CA PHE A 56 -15.13 -2.05 -5.20
C PHE A 56 -15.93 -1.93 -3.90
N SER A 57 -17.17 -2.42 -3.94
CA SER A 57 -18.02 -2.57 -2.77
C SER A 57 -17.41 -3.57 -1.76
N GLN A 58 -17.91 -3.58 -0.52
CA GLN A 58 -17.45 -4.52 0.50
C GLN A 58 -17.53 -5.98 0.02
N ASP A 59 -18.59 -6.37 -0.68
CA ASP A 59 -18.75 -7.73 -1.22
C ASP A 59 -17.67 -8.08 -2.26
N VAL A 60 -17.27 -7.10 -3.08
CA VAL A 60 -16.17 -7.25 -4.04
C VAL A 60 -14.84 -7.39 -3.31
N ILE A 61 -14.60 -6.60 -2.27
CA ILE A 61 -13.38 -6.68 -1.44
C ILE A 61 -13.27 -8.04 -0.75
N ASP A 62 -14.36 -8.54 -0.19
CA ASP A 62 -14.39 -9.85 0.46
C ASP A 62 -14.12 -10.95 -0.59
N SER A 63 -14.69 -10.84 -1.79
CA SER A 63 -14.36 -11.75 -2.89
C SER A 63 -12.90 -11.65 -3.33
N ILE A 64 -12.29 -10.46 -3.35
CA ILE A 64 -10.86 -10.28 -3.64
C ILE A 64 -10.02 -10.99 -2.58
N LYS A 65 -10.39 -10.87 -1.29
CA LYS A 65 -9.66 -11.50 -0.18
C LYS A 65 -9.74 -13.02 -0.26
N ASP A 66 -10.90 -13.58 -0.60
CA ASP A 66 -11.09 -15.02 -0.79
C ASP A 66 -10.25 -15.57 -1.95
N CYS A 67 -9.98 -14.74 -2.96
CA CYS A 67 -9.11 -15.08 -4.09
C CYS A 67 -7.61 -15.01 -3.79
N ARG A 68 -7.18 -14.37 -2.70
CA ARG A 68 -5.76 -14.23 -2.40
C ARG A 68 -5.17 -15.60 -2.01
N PRO A 69 -3.93 -15.92 -2.43
CA PRO A 69 -3.04 -15.10 -3.24
C PRO A 69 -3.25 -15.25 -4.76
N PHE A 70 -3.11 -14.15 -5.49
CA PHE A 70 -3.04 -14.13 -6.94
C PHE A 70 -1.61 -14.43 -7.41
N GLU A 71 -1.41 -15.59 -8.05
CA GLU A 71 -0.13 -15.97 -8.64
C GLU A 71 0.07 -15.38 -10.05
N GLN A 72 -1.04 -15.11 -10.73
CA GLN A 72 -1.11 -14.53 -12.06
C GLN A 72 -2.15 -13.41 -12.06
N ALA A 73 -2.06 -12.49 -13.03
CA ALA A 73 -3.05 -11.42 -13.19
C ALA A 73 -4.35 -11.97 -13.82
N ASN A 74 -4.97 -12.93 -13.14
CA ASN A 74 -6.28 -13.49 -13.45
C ASN A 74 -7.28 -13.07 -12.36
N TYR A 75 -8.36 -12.42 -12.77
CA TYR A 75 -9.37 -11.83 -11.89
C TYR A 75 -10.71 -12.59 -11.93
N GLU A 76 -10.79 -13.72 -12.64
CA GLU A 76 -12.03 -14.49 -12.84
C GLU A 76 -12.67 -15.01 -11.56
N CYS A 77 -11.89 -15.22 -10.50
CA CYS A 77 -12.43 -15.67 -9.22
C CYS A 77 -13.14 -14.55 -8.44
N ILE A 78 -12.89 -13.29 -8.79
CA ILE A 78 -13.48 -12.13 -8.12
C ILE A 78 -14.92 -11.97 -8.60
N LYS A 79 -15.85 -11.90 -7.66
CA LYS A 79 -17.28 -11.75 -7.90
C LYS A 79 -17.72 -10.31 -7.63
N GLY A 80 -18.84 -9.92 -8.23
CA GLY A 80 -19.47 -8.62 -8.00
C GLY A 80 -18.93 -7.47 -8.85
N VAL A 81 -17.89 -7.71 -9.65
CA VAL A 81 -17.35 -6.74 -10.61
C VAL A 81 -16.94 -7.46 -11.89
N ASP A 82 -17.20 -6.85 -13.05
CA ASP A 82 -16.82 -7.39 -14.34
C ASP A 82 -15.44 -6.85 -14.78
N PHE A 83 -14.40 -7.63 -14.53
CA PHE A 83 -13.05 -7.30 -15.02
C PHE A 83 -12.91 -7.44 -16.54
N ASN A 84 -13.92 -7.80 -17.32
CA ASN A 84 -13.88 -7.73 -18.79
C ASN A 84 -14.56 -6.47 -19.34
N ASP A 85 -15.13 -5.63 -18.48
CA ASP A 85 -15.67 -4.33 -18.87
C ASP A 85 -14.61 -3.50 -19.64
N THR A 86 -15.08 -2.87 -20.71
CA THR A 86 -14.31 -2.03 -21.63
C THR A 86 -14.40 -0.55 -21.27
N SER A 87 -15.04 -0.19 -20.16
CA SER A 87 -15.08 1.17 -19.63
C SER A 87 -13.67 1.72 -19.33
N ASP A 88 -13.53 3.05 -19.45
CA ASP A 88 -12.27 3.75 -19.13
C ASP A 88 -11.86 3.55 -17.66
N GLU A 89 -12.84 3.47 -16.75
CA GLU A 89 -12.60 3.20 -15.34
C GLU A 89 -11.98 1.81 -15.13
N MET A 90 -12.54 0.77 -15.75
CA MET A 90 -12.00 -0.59 -15.65
C MET A 90 -10.61 -0.70 -16.31
N ALA A 91 -10.39 0.01 -17.42
CA ALA A 91 -9.08 0.10 -18.06
C ALA A 91 -8.03 0.75 -17.13
N TRP A 92 -8.42 1.80 -16.40
CA TRP A 92 -7.56 2.43 -15.38
C TRP A 92 -7.31 1.50 -14.18
N ILE A 93 -8.34 0.83 -13.66
CA ILE A 93 -8.20 -0.13 -12.54
C ILE A 93 -7.17 -1.20 -12.88
N LYS A 94 -7.29 -1.84 -14.05
CA LYS A 94 -6.32 -2.84 -14.54
C LYS A 94 -4.91 -2.28 -14.69
N THR A 95 -4.80 -0.99 -15.00
CA THR A 95 -3.51 -0.31 -15.12
C THR A 95 -2.91 -0.03 -13.75
N VAL A 96 -3.69 0.27 -12.72
CA VAL A 96 -3.18 0.59 -11.38
C VAL A 96 -2.92 -0.66 -10.54
N LEU A 97 -3.68 -1.73 -10.75
CA LEU A 97 -3.48 -2.99 -10.04
C LEU A 97 -2.22 -3.73 -10.49
N ASP A 98 -1.56 -4.35 -9.53
CA ASP A 98 -0.45 -5.30 -9.72
C ASP A 98 -0.62 -6.45 -8.71
N ILE A 99 0.00 -7.59 -8.98
CA ILE A 99 0.07 -8.74 -8.05
C ILE A 99 1.47 -8.90 -7.47
N LYS A 100 2.44 -8.13 -7.97
CA LYS A 100 3.84 -8.13 -7.56
C LYS A 100 4.19 -6.79 -6.93
N SER A 101 5.26 -6.82 -6.13
CA SER A 101 5.91 -5.60 -5.64
C SER A 101 7.40 -5.64 -5.94
N SER A 102 7.97 -4.47 -6.20
CA SER A 102 9.42 -4.23 -6.18
C SER A 102 9.84 -3.39 -4.98
N ARG A 103 8.89 -2.96 -4.13
CA ARG A 103 9.09 -2.13 -2.94
C ARG A 103 8.70 -2.88 -1.69
N PHE A 104 9.53 -2.79 -0.67
CA PHE A 104 9.31 -3.46 0.61
C PHE A 104 9.75 -2.54 1.75
N SER A 105 9.26 -2.80 2.95
CA SER A 105 9.81 -2.21 4.17
C SER A 105 10.12 -3.31 5.18
N ILE A 106 11.15 -3.08 5.98
CA ILE A 106 11.52 -3.93 7.11
C ILE A 106 11.46 -3.08 8.36
N ASP A 107 10.79 -3.61 9.38
CA ASP A 107 10.73 -3.07 10.72
C ASP A 107 11.66 -3.91 11.62
N VAL A 108 12.68 -3.28 12.21
CA VAL A 108 13.70 -3.94 13.04
C VAL A 108 13.63 -3.34 14.44
N ASN A 109 13.32 -4.18 15.43
CA ASN A 109 13.26 -3.78 16.84
C ASN A 109 14.39 -4.49 17.60
N GLY A 110 15.30 -3.72 18.20
CA GLY A 110 16.45 -4.20 18.94
C GLY A 110 16.41 -3.78 20.41
N SER A 111 16.84 -4.68 21.30
CA SER A 111 16.99 -4.37 22.74
C SER A 111 18.39 -4.76 23.22
N MET A 112 18.97 -3.95 24.10
CA MET A 112 20.26 -4.21 24.74
C MET A 112 20.07 -4.64 26.20
N PRO A 113 21.00 -5.42 26.78
CA PRO A 113 20.95 -5.77 28.21
C PRO A 113 20.95 -4.56 29.16
N SER A 114 21.45 -3.40 28.69
CA SER A 114 21.39 -2.13 29.42
C SER A 114 19.99 -1.51 29.51
N GLY A 115 19.01 -2.07 28.80
CA GLY A 115 17.65 -1.53 28.67
C GLY A 115 17.44 -0.59 27.49
N ALA A 116 18.50 -0.26 26.72
CA ALA A 116 18.35 0.56 25.52
C ALA A 116 17.52 -0.16 24.44
N GLN A 117 16.63 0.57 23.78
CA GLN A 117 15.84 0.11 22.63
C GLN A 117 16.26 0.87 21.37
N LEU A 118 16.24 0.17 20.22
CA LEU A 118 16.55 0.74 18.92
C LEU A 118 15.56 0.20 17.90
N ASN A 119 14.72 1.07 17.32
CA ASN A 119 13.80 0.69 16.27
C ASN A 119 14.22 1.33 14.95
N ILE A 120 14.27 0.54 13.89
CA ILE A 120 14.71 0.97 12.56
C ILE A 120 13.66 0.52 11.54
N LYS A 121 13.18 1.46 10.73
CA LYS A 121 12.38 1.16 9.55
C LYS A 121 13.23 1.37 8.29
N ALA A 122 13.54 0.30 7.58
CA ALA A 122 14.28 0.33 6.33
C ALA A 122 13.34 0.13 5.14
N PHE A 123 13.56 0.88 4.07
CA PHE A 123 12.79 0.79 2.83
C PHE A 123 13.67 0.25 1.73
N LEU A 124 13.16 -0.74 1.02
CA LEU A 124 13.90 -1.56 0.08
C LEU A 124 13.32 -1.44 -1.31
N GLN A 125 14.20 -1.56 -2.30
CA GLN A 125 13.83 -1.78 -3.69
C GLN A 125 14.49 -3.05 -4.20
N ARG A 126 13.72 -3.89 -4.89
CA ARG A 126 14.23 -5.08 -5.57
C ARG A 126 14.70 -4.68 -6.97
N ILE A 127 16.01 -4.82 -7.21
CA ILE A 127 16.66 -4.56 -8.50
C ILE A 127 17.43 -5.81 -8.88
N ASN A 128 17.17 -6.37 -10.07
CA ASN A 128 17.80 -7.61 -10.56
C ASN A 128 17.73 -8.76 -9.54
N ASN A 129 16.54 -8.98 -8.97
CA ASN A 129 16.27 -9.98 -7.92
C ASN A 129 17.10 -9.83 -6.62
N LYS A 130 17.70 -8.67 -6.38
CA LYS A 130 18.41 -8.35 -5.13
C LYS A 130 17.72 -7.20 -4.41
N ALA A 131 17.52 -7.36 -3.11
CA ALA A 131 17.03 -6.27 -2.27
C ALA A 131 18.16 -5.25 -2.05
N ARG A 132 17.83 -3.97 -2.21
CA ARG A 132 18.73 -2.85 -1.91
C ARG A 132 18.01 -1.89 -0.97
N ILE A 133 18.70 -1.46 0.07
CA ILE A 133 18.21 -0.39 0.96
C ILE A 133 18.24 0.92 0.17
N VAL A 134 17.10 1.59 0.12
CA VAL A 134 16.96 2.91 -0.49
C VAL A 134 17.16 3.98 0.56
N TYR A 135 16.46 3.84 1.70
CA TYR A 135 16.65 4.67 2.89
C TYR A 135 16.24 3.90 4.15
N TYR A 136 16.61 4.42 5.31
CA TYR A 136 16.11 3.94 6.60
C TYR A 136 15.88 5.12 7.55
N LYS A 137 15.01 4.93 8.54
CA LYS A 137 14.80 5.87 9.65
C LYS A 137 14.84 5.16 10.98
N ILE A 138 15.36 5.86 11.99
CA ILE A 138 15.34 5.43 13.41
C ILE A 138 14.18 6.16 14.08
N TYR A 139 13.40 5.47 14.92
CA TYR A 139 12.26 6.03 15.63
C TYR A 139 12.07 5.41 17.03
#